data_AF-P01093-F1
#
_entry.id   AF-P01093-F1
#
_cell.length_a   1.000
_cell.length_b   1.000
_cell.length_c   1.000
_cell.angle_alpha   90.00
_cell.angle_beta   90.00
_cell.angle_gamma   90.00
#
_symmetry.space_group_name_H-M   'P 1'
#
loop_
_entity.id
_entity.type
_entity.pdbx_description
1 polymer ?
#
loop_
_entity_poly.entity_id
_entity_poly.type
_entity_poly.pdbx_seq_one_letter_code
_entity_poly.pdbx_strand_id
1 'polypeptide(L)' 'DAGNRIAAPACVHFTADWRYTFVTNDCSIDYSVTVAYGDGTDVPCRSANPGDILTFPGYGTRGNEVLGAVLCATDGSA' A
#
# COMPACT_ATOMS: atom_id res chain seq x y z
N ASP A 1 13.07 -13.51 3.87
CA ASP A 1 11.87 -13.34 4.71
C ASP A 1 10.84 -12.52 3.96
N ALA A 2 9.67 -13.10 3.67
CA ALA A 2 8.51 -12.30 3.26
C ALA A 2 8.07 -11.53 4.50
N GLY A 3 8.74 -10.39 4.73
CA GLY A 3 8.54 -9.55 5.90
C GLY A 3 7.05 -9.37 6.14
N ASN A 4 6.64 -9.60 7.39
CA ASN A 4 5.29 -9.59 7.92
C ASN A 4 4.46 -8.38 7.41
N ARG A 5 3.93 -8.49 6.18
CA ARG A 5 3.08 -7.48 5.55
C ARG A 5 1.70 -7.60 6.19
N ILE A 6 1.45 -6.75 7.18
CA ILE A 6 0.16 -6.68 7.86
C ILE A 6 -0.81 -6.02 6.87
N ALA A 7 -1.97 -6.63 6.66
CA ALA A 7 -3.00 -6.02 5.82
C ALA A 7 -3.35 -4.62 6.36
N ALA A 8 -3.49 -3.64 5.46
CA ALA A 8 -3.88 -2.30 5.88
C ALA A 8 -5.25 -2.33 6.58
N PRO A 9 -5.47 -1.49 7.60
CA PRO A 9 -6.74 -1.42 8.31
C PRO A 9 -7.85 -0.97 7.35
N ALA A 10 -9.10 -1.27 7.72
CA ALA A 10 -10.23 -1.02 6.84
C ALA A 10 -10.43 0.45 6.44
N CYS A 11 -9.88 1.43 7.17
CA CYS A 11 -9.92 2.85 6.81
C CYS A 11 -8.82 3.27 5.82
N VAL A 12 -7.87 2.38 5.51
CA VAL A 12 -6.94 2.55 4.39
C VAL A 12 -7.50 1.76 3.22
N HIS A 13 -7.92 2.48 2.18
CA HIS A 13 -8.50 1.89 0.99
C HIS A 13 -7.55 2.02 -0.19
N PHE A 14 -7.65 1.11 -1.16
CA PHE A 14 -6.91 1.21 -2.40
C PHE A 14 -7.81 1.06 -3.61
N THR A 15 -7.44 1.73 -4.70
CA THR A 15 -8.06 1.61 -6.03
C THR A 15 -6.96 1.42 -7.05
N ALA A 16 -6.96 0.27 -7.73
CA ALA A 16 -5.95 -0.08 -8.72
C ALA A 16 -6.48 0.12 -10.14
N ASP A 17 -5.67 0.80 -10.96
CA ASP A 17 -5.88 0.99 -12.39
C ASP A 17 -4.65 0.46 -13.16
N TRP A 18 -4.70 0.45 -14.50
CA TRP A 18 -3.61 -0.15 -15.29
C TRP A 18 -2.29 0.60 -15.11
N ARG A 19 -2.35 1.92 -14.90
CA ARG A 19 -1.15 2.75 -14.76
C ARG A 19 -0.79 3.06 -13.31
N TYR A 20 -1.81 3.24 -12.47
CA TYR A 20 -1.63 3.73 -11.12
C TYR A 20 -2.53 2.99 -10.12
N THR A 21 -2.02 2.77 -8.92
CA THR A 21 -2.78 2.37 -7.76
C THR A 21 -2.81 3.53 -6.78
N PHE A 22 -4.00 3.95 -6.40
CA PHE A 22 -4.20 4.97 -5.37
C PHE A 22 -4.42 4.28 -4.03
N VAL A 23 -3.73 4.74 -3.00
CA VAL A 23 -3.94 4.33 -1.61
C VAL A 23 -4.35 5.56 -0.84
N THR A 24 -5.55 5.54 -0.26
CA THR A 24 -6.11 6.63 0.53
C THR A 24 -6.10 6.23 1.99
N ASN A 25 -5.61 7.10 2.86
CA ASN A 25 -5.70 6.92 4.30
C ASN A 25 -6.83 7.79 4.88
N ASP A 26 -8.02 7.21 5.08
CA ASP A 26 -9.14 7.90 5.75
C ASP A 26 -9.12 7.69 7.28
N CYS A 27 -8.08 7.05 7.81
CA CYS A 27 -7.90 6.91 9.25
C CYS A 27 -7.49 8.25 9.88
N SER A 28 -7.72 8.38 11.19
CA SER A 28 -7.31 9.57 11.96
C SER A 28 -5.83 9.59 12.37
N ILE A 29 -5.07 8.55 12.02
CA ILE A 29 -3.64 8.41 12.31
C ILE A 29 -2.84 8.20 11.03
N ASP A 30 -1.55 8.52 11.06
CA ASP A 30 -0.65 8.22 9.95
C ASP A 30 -0.32 6.72 9.89
N TYR A 31 -0.17 6.22 8.67
CA TYR A 31 0.25 4.85 8.43
C TYR A 31 1.36 4.82 7.40
N SER A 32 2.37 3.99 7.65
CA SER A 32 3.37 3.64 6.64
C SER A 32 2.84 2.50 5.80
N VAL A 33 2.55 2.76 4.53
CA VAL A 33 1.87 1.83 3.63
C VAL A 33 2.69 1.55 2.38
N THR A 34 2.49 0.36 1.82
CA THR A 34 2.94 -0.01 0.47
C THR A 34 1.88 -0.87 -0.20
N VAL A 35 2.12 -1.24 -1.45
CA VAL A 35 1.23 -2.08 -2.25
C VAL A 35 1.89 -3.42 -2.51
N ALA A 36 1.15 -4.50 -2.25
CA ALA A 36 1.58 -5.85 -2.59
C ALA A 36 1.15 -6.20 -4.01
N TYR A 37 2.10 -6.66 -4.83
CA TYR A 37 1.86 -7.15 -6.20
C TYR A 37 1.97 -8.67 -6.25
N GLY A 38 1.22 -9.30 -7.15
CA GLY A 38 1.18 -10.75 -7.33
C GLY A 38 2.51 -11.35 -7.76
N ASP A 39 3.35 -10.59 -8.49
CA ASP A 39 4.69 -11.01 -8.89
C ASP A 39 5.75 -10.85 -7.77
N GLY A 40 5.35 -10.33 -6.61
CA GLY A 40 6.26 -10.08 -5.49
C GLY A 40 7.10 -8.81 -5.64
N THR A 41 6.82 -7.95 -6.63
CA THR A 41 7.44 -6.62 -6.73
C THR A 41 7.29 -5.88 -5.40
N ASP A 42 8.40 -5.36 -4.91
CA ASP A 42 8.45 -4.57 -3.69
C ASP A 42 8.57 -3.08 -4.06
N VAL A 43 7.73 -2.26 -3.46
CA VAL A 43 7.71 -0.80 -3.67
C VAL A 43 8.05 -0.15 -2.34
N PRO A 44 8.86 0.93 -2.34
CA PRO A 44 9.19 1.61 -1.10
C PRO A 44 7.96 2.03 -0.33
N CYS A 45 7.98 1.74 0.97
CA CYS A 45 7.00 2.24 1.92
C CYS A 45 6.92 3.76 1.87
N ARG A 46 5.71 4.29 2.03
CA ARG A 46 5.48 5.72 2.18
C ARG A 46 4.50 5.98 3.31
N SER A 47 4.74 7.03 4.08
CA SER A 47 3.75 7.51 5.04
C SER A 47 2.58 8.16 4.31
N ALA A 48 1.37 7.72 4.66
CA ALA A 48 0.13 8.39 4.36
C ALA A 48 -0.38 9.05 5.64
N ASN A 49 -0.43 10.38 5.69
CA ASN A 49 -1.11 11.09 6.77
C ASN A 49 -2.64 10.93 6.63
N PRO A 50 -3.41 11.28 7.66
CA PRO A 50 -4.87 11.36 7.56
C PRO A 50 -5.32 12.23 6.38
N GLY A 51 -6.10 11.66 5.46
CA GLY A 51 -6.59 12.29 4.23
C GLY A 51 -5.62 12.26 3.05
N ASP A 52 -4.41 11.71 3.20
CA ASP A 52 -3.46 11.62 2.10
C ASP A 52 -3.90 10.57 1.06
N ILE A 53 -3.62 10.90 -0.21
CA ILE A 53 -3.77 9.98 -1.34
C ILE A 53 -2.39 9.74 -1.93
N LEU A 54 -1.87 8.53 -1.72
CA LEU A 54 -0.60 8.09 -2.28
C LEU A 54 -0.81 7.42 -3.64
N THR A 55 0.15 7.61 -4.54
CA THR A 55 0.14 6.99 -5.86
C THR A 55 1.28 5.98 -6.00
N PHE A 56 0.92 4.74 -6.28
CA PHE A 56 1.80 3.62 -6.57
C PHE A 56 1.62 3.16 -8.03
N PRO A 57 2.51 2.31 -8.57
CA PRO A 57 2.30 1.70 -9.88
C PRO A 57 0.99 0.90 -9.94
N GLY A 58 0.33 0.95 -11.09
CA GLY A 58 -0.81 0.08 -11.38
C GLY A 58 -0.39 -1.35 -11.71
N TYR A 59 -1.35 -2.16 -12.16
CA TYR A 59 -1.04 -3.53 -12.62
C TYR A 59 -0.27 -3.58 -13.96
N GLY A 60 -0.07 -2.44 -14.61
CA GLY A 60 0.70 -2.32 -15.84
C GLY A 60 0.06 -3.04 -17.03
N THR A 61 0.74 -2.99 -18.17
CA THR A 61 0.29 -3.68 -19.41
C THR A 61 0.48 -5.20 -19.34
N ARG A 62 1.27 -5.68 -18.38
CA ARG A 62 1.51 -7.11 -18.15
C ARG A 62 0.49 -7.75 -17.21
N GLY A 63 -0.42 -6.97 -16.62
CA GLY A 63 -1.45 -7.48 -15.71
C GLY A 63 -0.88 -8.00 -14.39
N ASN A 64 0.14 -7.33 -13.84
CA ASN A 64 0.66 -7.63 -12.51
C ASN A 64 -0.38 -7.26 -11.45
N GLU A 65 -1.18 -8.24 -11.03
CA GLU A 65 -2.28 -8.03 -10.10
C GLU A 65 -1.82 -7.30 -8.83
N VAL A 66 -2.58 -6.28 -8.44
CA VAL A 66 -2.41 -5.60 -7.18
C VAL A 66 -3.23 -6.35 -6.14
N LEU A 67 -2.55 -7.03 -5.21
CA LEU A 67 -3.18 -7.81 -4.14
C LEU A 67 -3.80 -6.90 -3.07
N GLY A 68 -3.25 -5.70 -2.88
CA GLY A 68 -3.81 -4.65 -2.04
C GLY A 68 -2.79 -3.82 -1.29
N ALA A 69 -3.29 -2.88 -0.48
CA ALA A 69 -2.48 -2.08 0.42
C ALA A 69 -2.11 -2.86 1.68
N VAL A 70 -0.84 -2.76 2.08
CA VAL A 70 -0.29 -3.40 3.28
C VAL A 70 0.45 -2.36 4.10
N LEU A 71 0.41 -2.51 5.42
CA LEU A 71 1.25 -1.75 6.32
C LEU A 71 2.68 -2.24 6.20
N CYS A 72 3.60 -1.29 6.11
CA CYS A 72 4.98 -1.57 6.41
C CYS A 72 5.11 -1.70 7.91
N ALA A 73 5.80 -2.76 8.36
CA ALA A 73 6.14 -2.89 9.77
C ALA A 73 6.87 -1.63 10.21
N THR A 74 6.21 -0.81 11.03
CA THR A 74 6.84 0.33 11.65
C THR A 74 7.89 -0.23 12.59
N ASP A 75 9.16 0.02 12.32
CA ASP A 75 10.29 -0.24 13.22
C ASP A 75 10.22 0.66 14.48
N GLY A 76 9.04 0.80 15.11
CA GLY A 76 8.80 1.97 15.97
C GLY A 76 7.56 1.98 16.84
N SER A 77 7.03 0.83 17.27
CA SER A 77 6.21 0.80 18.50
C SER A 77 6.63 -0.40 19.34
N ALA A 78 7.78 -0.22 19.99
CA ALA A 78 8.15 -0.90 21.23
C ALA A 78 7.51 -0.18 22.42
#